data_AF-A0A842STH5-F1
#
_entry.id   AF-A0A842STH5-F1
#
_cell.length_a   1.000
_cell.length_b   1.000
_cell.length_c   1.000
_cell.angle_alpha   90.00
_cell.angle_beta   90.00
_cell.angle_gamma   90.00
#
_symmetry.space_group_name_H-M   'P 1'
#
loop_
_entity.id
_entity.type
_entity.pdbx_description
1 polymer ?
#
loop_
_entity_poly.entity_id
_entity_poly.type
_entity_poly.pdbx_seq_one_letter_code
_entity_poly.pdbx_strand_id
1 'polypeptide(L)' 'MILSQVQASLSLLWGLIILVIIGSIIIAVVGALIFFIPAAIIAGVVWYITNNPNYAGIAFLVVALFSLFNR' A
#
# COMPACT_ATOMS: atom_id res chain seq x y z
N MET A 1 35.78 -26.83 -3.22
CA MET A 1 34.95 -26.67 -4.43
C MET A 1 33.45 -26.92 -4.17
N ILE A 2 33.06 -27.93 -3.38
CA ILE A 2 31.63 -28.17 -3.04
C ILE A 2 31.08 -27.10 -2.08
N LEU A 3 31.84 -26.68 -1.06
CA LEU A 3 31.42 -25.67 -0.08
C LEU A 3 31.12 -24.30 -0.71
N SER A 4 31.88 -23.89 -1.72
CA SER A 4 31.65 -22.64 -2.46
C SER A 4 30.37 -22.68 -3.31
N GLN A 5 29.99 -23.84 -3.83
CA GLN A 5 28.73 -24.03 -4.57
C GLN A 5 27.53 -23.95 -3.62
N VAL A 6 27.63 -24.60 -2.45
CA VAL A 6 26.58 -24.55 -1.42
C VAL A 6 26.37 -23.11 -0.91
N GLN A 7 27.45 -22.37 -0.68
CA GLN A 7 27.35 -20.99 -0.23
C GLN A 7 26.72 -20.06 -1.28
N ALA A 8 26.98 -20.29 -2.56
CA ALA A 8 26.32 -19.57 -3.66
C ALA A 8 24.82 -19.89 -3.74
N SER A 9 24.42 -21.15 -3.54
CA SER A 9 23.00 -21.51 -3.51
C SER A 9 22.26 -20.86 -2.34
N LEU A 10 22.89 -20.79 -1.17
CA LEU A 10 22.33 -20.13 0.01
C LEU A 10 22.19 -18.62 -0.20
N SER A 11 23.18 -17.95 -0.80
CA SER A 11 23.08 -16.50 -1.06
C SER A 11 21.96 -16.17 -2.05
N LEU A 12 21.74 -17.01 -3.07
CA LEU A 12 20.63 -16.86 -4.00
C LEU A 12 19.26 -17.03 -3.32
N LEU A 13 19.12 -18.04 -2.45
CA LEU A 13 17.90 -18.25 -1.66
C LEU A 13 17.58 -17.06 -0.77
N TRP A 14 18.57 -16.54 -0.05
CA TRP A 14 18.40 -15.34 0.78
C TRP A 14 18.04 -14.11 -0.05
N GLY A 15 18.68 -13.92 -1.21
CA GLY A 15 18.35 -12.84 -2.14
C GLY A 15 16.91 -12.92 -2.64
N LEU A 16 16.42 -14.11 -2.99
CA LEU A 16 15.03 -14.34 -3.41
C LEU A 16 14.03 -14.03 -2.30
N ILE A 17 14.29 -14.46 -1.07
CA ILE A 17 13.42 -14.19 0.08
C ILE A 17 13.30 -12.68 0.32
N ILE A 18 14.43 -11.98 0.34
CA ILE A 18 14.45 -10.52 0.52
C ILE A 18 13.69 -9.82 -0.60
N LEU A 19 13.89 -10.25 -1.85
CA LEU A 19 13.21 -9.69 -3.02
C LEU A 19 11.68 -9.86 -2.90
N VAL A 20 11.21 -11.03 -2.51
CA VAL A 20 9.77 -11.31 -2.33
C VAL A 20 9.19 -10.44 -1.21
N ILE A 21 9.87 -10.32 -0.08
CA ILE A 21 9.40 -9.51 1.04
C ILE A 21 9.30 -8.05 0.62
N ILE A 22 10.37 -7.47 0.09
CA ILE A 22 10.40 -6.07 -0.35
C ILE A 22 9.37 -5.82 -1.45
N GLY A 23 9.33 -6.69 -2.46
CA GLY A 23 8.37 -6.60 -3.56
C GLY A 23 6.92 -6.65 -3.06
N SER A 24 6.61 -7.55 -2.13
CA SER A 24 5.27 -7.65 -1.54
C SER A 24 4.88 -6.41 -0.74
N ILE A 25 5.80 -5.83 0.02
CA ILE A 25 5.58 -4.59 0.78
C ILE A 25 5.31 -3.44 -0.20
N ILE A 26 6.12 -3.30 -1.27
CA ILE A 26 5.92 -2.26 -2.27
C ILE A 26 4.54 -2.40 -2.93
N ILE A 27 4.17 -3.60 -3.37
CA ILE A 27 2.88 -3.85 -3.99
C ILE A 27 1.73 -3.57 -3.02
N ALA A 28 1.87 -3.96 -1.75
CA ALA A 28 0.86 -3.69 -0.73
C ALA A 28 0.68 -2.18 -0.48
N VAL A 29 1.77 -1.42 -0.37
CA VAL A 29 1.75 0.02 -0.15
C VAL A 29 1.17 0.76 -1.37
N VAL A 30 1.64 0.43 -2.57
CA VAL A 30 1.15 1.06 -3.81
C VAL A 30 -0.30 0.68 -4.07
N GLY A 31 -0.67 -0.60 -3.86
CA GLY A 31 -2.04 -1.08 -3.98
C GLY A 31 -2.98 -0.41 -2.98
N ALA A 32 -2.54 -0.22 -1.74
CA ALA A 32 -3.30 0.53 -0.74
C ALA A 32 -3.46 1.99 -1.17
N LEU A 33 -2.42 2.63 -1.69
CA LEU A 33 -2.51 4.02 -2.15
C LEU A 33 -3.51 4.18 -3.30
N ILE A 34 -3.51 3.26 -4.28
CA ILE A 34 -4.48 3.24 -5.38
C ILE A 34 -5.90 3.02 -4.84
N PHE A 35 -6.06 2.15 -3.85
CA PHE A 35 -7.35 1.87 -3.22
C PHE A 35 -7.94 3.09 -2.50
N PHE A 36 -7.12 3.99 -1.97
CA PHE A 36 -7.59 5.22 -1.34
C PHE A 36 -7.87 6.35 -2.33
N ILE A 37 -7.61 6.20 -3.64
CA ILE A 37 -7.90 7.23 -4.64
C ILE A 37 -9.38 7.67 -4.63
N PRO A 38 -10.39 6.77 -4.62
CA PRO A 38 -11.79 7.17 -4.57
C PRO A 38 -12.14 7.96 -3.30
N ALA A 39 -11.58 7.55 -2.16
CA ALA A 39 -11.73 8.26 -0.89
C ALA A 39 -11.09 9.65 -0.93
N ALA A 40 -9.91 9.77 -1.53
CA ALA A 40 -9.21 11.03 -1.71
C ALA A 40 -9.97 11.99 -2.63
N ILE A 41 -10.57 11.49 -3.72
CA ILE A 41 -11.41 12.28 -4.62
C ILE A 41 -12.62 12.83 -3.87
N ILE A 42 -13.37 11.98 -3.16
CA ILE A 42 -14.57 12.41 -2.42
C ILE A 42 -14.20 13.41 -1.32
N ALA A 43 -13.13 13.16 -0.58
CA ALA A 43 -12.62 14.08 0.43
C ALA A 43 -12.23 15.43 -0.18
N GLY A 44 -11.59 15.44 -1.35
CA GLY A 44 -11.24 16.65 -2.09
C GLY A 44 -12.48 17.43 -2.53
N VAL A 45 -13.54 16.76 -2.99
CA VAL A 45 -14.81 17.40 -3.33
C VAL A 45 -15.46 18.02 -2.09
N VAL A 46 -15.52 17.29 -0.97
CA VAL A 46 -16.07 17.80 0.30
C VAL A 46 -15.26 18.98 0.82
N TRP A 47 -13.93 18.92 0.72
CA TRP A 47 -13.06 20.04 1.08
C TRP A 47 -13.34 21.27 0.22
N TYR A 48 -13.45 21.10 -1.10
CA TYR A 48 -13.70 22.19 -2.03
C TYR A 48 -15.03 22.91 -1.75
N ILE A 49 -16.08 22.15 -1.42
CA ILE A 49 -17.41 22.71 -1.13
C ILE A 49 -17.45 23.35 0.26
N THR A 50 -16.88 22.68 1.27
CA THR A 50 -17.02 23.10 2.68
C THR A 50 -15.95 24.11 3.10
N ASN A 51 -14.85 24.21 2.35
CA ASN A 51 -13.62 24.96 2.70
C ASN A 51 -13.06 24.63 4.10
N ASN A 52 -13.44 23.49 4.67
CA ASN A 52 -13.10 23.11 6.03
C ASN A 52 -12.41 21.73 6.03
N PRO A 53 -11.14 21.67 6.46
CA PRO A 53 -10.34 20.44 6.42
C PRO A 53 -10.86 19.34 7.34
N ASN A 54 -11.60 19.69 8.40
CA ASN A 54 -12.13 18.69 9.33
C ASN A 54 -13.22 17.83 8.67
N TYR A 55 -14.13 18.46 7.90
CA TYR A 55 -15.17 17.73 7.17
C TYR A 55 -14.59 16.90 6.02
N ALA A 56 -13.52 17.38 5.38
CA ALA A 56 -12.79 16.62 4.37
C ALA A 56 -12.13 15.36 4.96
N GLY A 57 -11.51 15.50 6.13
CA GLY A 57 -10.91 14.37 6.86
C GLY A 57 -11.97 13.34 7.28
N ILE A 58 -13.11 13.79 7.80
CA ILE A 58 -14.22 12.89 8.15
C ILE A 58 -14.76 12.17 6.91
N ALA A 59 -14.96 12.89 5.79
CA ALA A 59 -15.41 12.29 4.54
C ALA A 59 -14.40 11.27 3.98
N PHE A 60 -13.10 11.56 4.05
CA PHE A 60 -12.05 10.61 3.69
C PHE A 60 -12.16 9.33 4.52
N LEU A 61 -12.25 9.45 5.85
CA LEU A 61 -12.31 8.32 6.77
C LEU A 61 -13.55 7.46 6.54
N VAL A 62 -14.72 8.09 6.38
CA VAL A 62 -15.97 7.37 6.14
C VAL A 62 -15.90 6.59 4.82
N VAL A 63 -15.46 7.23 3.74
CA VAL A 63 -15.37 6.58 2.42
C VAL A 63 -14.28 5.51 2.40
N ALA A 64 -13.13 5.78 3.03
CA ALA A 64 -12.05 4.80 3.20
C ALA A 64 -12.54 3.54 3.93
N LEU A 65 -13.34 3.72 4.99
CA LEU A 65 -13.91 2.61 5.74
C LEU A 65 -14.92 1.82 4.91
N PHE A 66 -15.82 2.50 4.19
CA PHE A 66 -16.75 1.85 3.26
C PHE A 66 -16.02 1.10 2.15
N SER A 67 -14.99 1.69 1.55
CA SER A 67 -14.17 1.04 0.53
C SER A 67 -13.56 -0.24 1.08
N LEU A 68 -12.98 -0.20 2.29
CA LEU A 68 -12.37 -1.36 2.95
C LEU A 68 -13.37 -2.49 3.24
N PHE A 69 -14.61 -2.14 3.59
CA PHE A 69 -15.66 -3.10 3.97
C PHE A 69 -16.42 -3.65 2.76
N ASN A 70 -16.46 -2.90 1.66
CA ASN A 70 -17.19 -3.28 0.45
C ASN A 70 -16.31 -4.09 -0.53
N ARG A 71 -15.44 -4.95 0.01
CA ARG A 71 -14.47 -5.79 -0.73
C ARG A 71 -14.96 -7.21 -0.89
#